data_AF-A0A1V6ETE8-F1
#
_entry.id   AF-A0A1V6ETE8-F1
#
_cell.length_a   1.000
_cell.length_b   1.000
_cell.length_c   1.000
_cell.angle_alpha   90.00
_cell.angle_beta   90.00
_cell.angle_gamma   90.00
#
_symmetry.space_group_name_H-M   'P 1'
#
loop_
_entity.id
_entity.type
_entity.pdbx_description
1 polymer ?
#
loop_
_entity_poly.entity_id
_entity_poly.type
_entity_poly.pdbx_seq_one_letter_code
_entity_poly.pdbx_strand_id
1 'polypeptide(L)'
;MGNTKIVTIRFKNIISPTDIEAFRGAVVNALKDKDILFHNHNLTDKGFRYSYPLIQYKRINRRAAIFCLEEGTESIGKFFLDSDLTLNLNGKIHQFEVESVKAHKHLIQIWNSNIRYTIRKWLALNQENYEFFDTLESVAEKSAFLENILKANILSFAKGLNIFFEKQVECKITRLSEPRITLYKNVKMTIFDAEFLTNVSIPDYAGLGKGVSVGYGVTVRKKEKENNK
;
A
#
# COMPACT_ATOMS: atom_id res chain seq x y z
N MET A 1 17.66 -5.24 -15.13
CA MET A 1 16.64 -4.98 -14.09
C MET A 1 17.16 -5.48 -12.75
N GLY A 2 17.28 -4.59 -11.77
CA GLY A 2 17.69 -4.97 -10.41
C GLY A 2 16.50 -5.51 -9.62
N ASN A 3 16.75 -6.38 -8.65
CA ASN A 3 15.71 -6.79 -7.72
C ASN A 3 15.44 -5.67 -6.71
N THR A 4 14.17 -5.38 -6.45
CA THR A 4 13.76 -4.35 -5.50
C THR A 4 14.04 -4.76 -4.07
N LYS A 5 14.72 -3.89 -3.32
CA LYS A 5 14.99 -4.11 -1.89
C LYS A 5 13.72 -3.88 -1.09
N ILE A 6 13.42 -4.80 -0.18
CA ILE A 6 12.23 -4.72 0.69
C ILE A 6 12.64 -5.04 2.12
N VAL A 7 12.16 -4.22 3.06
CA VAL A 7 12.24 -4.48 4.49
C VAL A 7 10.84 -4.37 5.07
N THR A 8 10.39 -5.41 5.76
CA THR A 8 9.15 -5.39 6.56
C THR A 8 9.51 -5.52 8.02
N ILE A 9 9.14 -4.53 8.81
CA ILE A 9 9.28 -4.51 10.26
C ILE A 9 7.90 -4.69 10.85
N ARG A 10 7.73 -5.71 11.69
CA ARG A 10 6.49 -5.95 12.43
C ARG A 10 6.77 -5.80 13.91
N PHE A 11 5.88 -5.12 14.61
CA PHE A 11 5.93 -4.92 16.05
C PHE A 11 5.02 -5.92 16.75
N LYS A 12 5.26 -6.21 18.04
CA LYS A 12 4.32 -7.02 18.84
C LYS A 12 2.99 -6.30 19.09
N ASN A 13 3.02 -4.97 19.05
CA ASN A 13 1.92 -4.07 19.37
C ASN A 13 0.72 -4.28 18.43
N ILE A 14 -0.42 -4.64 19.02
CA ILE A 14 -1.70 -4.72 18.33
C ILE A 14 -2.24 -3.31 18.15
N ILE A 15 -2.69 -2.98 16.93
CA ILE A 15 -3.32 -1.70 16.63
C ILE A 15 -4.69 -1.89 15.99
N SER A 16 -5.60 -0.94 16.18
CA SER A 16 -6.87 -0.88 15.45
C SER A 16 -6.63 -0.55 13.98
N PRO A 17 -7.53 -0.96 13.05
CA PRO A 17 -7.51 -0.43 11.69
C PRO A 17 -7.56 1.10 11.58
N THR A 18 -8.10 1.80 12.58
CA THR A 18 -8.16 3.27 12.64
C THR A 18 -6.88 3.93 13.15
N ASP A 19 -6.00 3.17 13.81
CA ASP A 19 -4.79 3.71 14.44
C ASP A 19 -3.62 3.85 13.45
N ILE A 20 -3.75 3.39 12.20
CA ILE A 20 -2.64 3.40 11.23
C ILE A 20 -2.17 4.83 10.94
N GLU A 21 -3.09 5.79 10.82
CA GLU A 21 -2.73 7.20 10.61
C GLU A 21 -2.00 7.78 11.84
N ALA A 22 -2.48 7.47 13.04
CA ALA A 22 -1.83 7.86 14.29
C ALA A 22 -0.45 7.21 14.46
N PHE A 23 -0.32 5.93 14.11
CA PHE A 23 0.95 5.21 14.11
C PHE A 23 1.95 5.85 13.16
N ARG A 24 1.54 6.17 11.94
CA ARG A 24 2.38 6.94 11.01
C ARG A 24 2.80 8.28 11.62
N GLY A 25 1.85 9.03 12.18
CA GLY A 25 2.14 10.32 12.82
C GLY A 25 3.14 10.19 13.96
N ALA A 26 2.99 9.16 14.80
CA ALA A 26 3.87 8.89 15.91
C ALA A 26 5.30 8.55 15.46
N VAL A 27 5.45 7.73 14.42
CA VAL A 27 6.77 7.41 13.84
C VAL A 27 7.43 8.66 13.25
N VAL A 28 6.68 9.48 12.51
CA VAL A 28 7.20 10.74 11.94
C VAL A 28 7.63 11.71 13.05
N ASN A 29 6.84 11.83 14.11
CA ASN A 29 7.13 12.72 15.23
C ASN A 29 8.31 12.25 16.10
N ALA A 30 8.66 10.97 16.04
CA ALA A 30 9.80 10.41 16.76
C ALA A 30 11.14 10.64 16.04
N LEU A 31 11.14 11.12 14.79
CA LEU A 31 12.36 11.47 14.06
C LEU A 31 12.85 12.86 14.50
N LYS A 32 14.18 13.03 14.60
CA LYS A 32 14.78 14.36 14.84
C LYS A 32 14.57 15.27 13.64
N ASP A 33 14.77 14.71 12.44
CA ASP A 33 14.53 15.38 11.17
C ASP A 33 13.29 14.83 10.48
N LYS A 34 12.46 15.72 9.93
CA LYS A 34 11.30 15.32 9.12
C LYS A 34 11.78 14.86 7.74
N ASP A 35 12.33 13.65 7.67
CA ASP A 35 12.73 13.02 6.40
C ASP A 35 11.49 12.78 5.52
N ILE A 36 11.55 13.30 4.30
CA ILE A 36 10.46 13.28 3.32
C ILE A 36 9.92 11.87 3.04
N LEU A 37 10.74 10.82 3.12
CA LEU A 37 10.27 9.46 2.83
C LEU A 37 9.27 8.92 3.87
N PHE A 38 9.32 9.41 5.11
CA PHE A 38 8.41 8.98 6.18
C PHE A 38 7.03 9.63 6.10
N HIS A 39 6.94 10.81 5.50
CA HIS A 39 5.70 11.60 5.47
C HIS A 39 5.21 11.97 4.07
N ASN A 40 6.00 11.79 3.02
CA ASN A 40 5.64 11.94 1.60
C ASN A 40 4.87 13.25 1.29
N HIS A 41 5.19 14.34 1.99
CA HIS A 41 4.61 15.67 1.84
C HIS A 41 5.72 16.71 1.94
N ASN A 42 5.91 17.56 0.93
CA ASN A 42 6.87 18.66 1.05
C ASN A 42 6.32 19.72 2.02
N LEU A 43 7.16 20.20 2.94
CA LEU A 43 6.80 21.28 3.89
C LEU A 43 6.88 22.69 3.25
N THR A 44 7.51 22.81 2.09
CA THR A 44 7.86 24.10 1.46
C THR A 44 6.94 24.52 0.31
N ASP A 45 6.04 23.66 -0.16
CA ASP A 45 5.06 24.00 -1.17
C ASP A 45 3.69 23.45 -0.80
N LYS A 46 2.63 24.20 -1.09
CA LYS A 46 1.23 23.72 -1.09
C LYS A 46 0.97 22.62 -2.15
N GLY A 47 2.02 22.01 -2.71
CA GLY A 47 1.99 20.98 -3.73
C GLY A 47 2.24 19.60 -3.15
N PHE A 48 1.33 18.67 -3.41
CA PHE A 48 1.53 17.26 -3.13
C PHE A 48 2.68 16.72 -3.99
N ARG A 49 3.67 16.03 -3.39
CA ARG A 49 4.62 15.22 -4.15
C ARG A 49 3.85 14.03 -4.73
N TYR A 50 3.73 13.95 -6.05
CA TYR A 50 3.13 12.83 -6.76
C TYR A 50 4.09 11.62 -6.83
N SER A 51 4.70 11.24 -5.71
CA SER A 51 5.55 10.04 -5.62
C SER A 51 4.87 8.93 -4.84
N TYR A 52 5.10 7.71 -5.29
CA TYR A 52 4.68 6.51 -4.58
C TYR A 52 5.40 6.43 -3.22
N PRO A 53 4.69 6.17 -2.09
CA PRO A 53 5.34 6.11 -0.78
C PRO A 53 6.25 4.89 -0.64
N LEU A 54 7.55 5.14 -0.43
CA LEU A 54 8.56 4.09 -0.22
C LEU A 54 8.60 3.57 1.22
N ILE A 55 8.03 4.31 2.17
CA ILE A 55 7.75 3.86 3.54
C ILE A 55 6.24 3.88 3.75
N GLN A 56 5.69 2.73 4.15
CA GLN A 56 4.25 2.52 4.28
C GLN A 56 3.92 1.92 5.64
N TYR A 57 2.87 2.41 6.26
CA TYR A 57 2.41 1.98 7.58
C TYR A 57 1.22 1.06 7.41
N LYS A 58 1.32 -0.14 7.99
CA LYS A 58 0.40 -1.24 7.75
C LYS A 58 -0.07 -1.85 9.06
N ARG A 59 -1.16 -2.60 8.95
CA ARG A 59 -1.63 -3.52 9.99
C ARG A 59 -1.57 -4.94 9.44
N ILE A 60 -0.59 -5.72 9.87
CA ILE A 60 -0.37 -7.10 9.41
C ILE A 60 -0.70 -8.04 10.56
N ASN A 61 -1.68 -8.93 10.38
CA ASN A 61 -2.16 -9.86 11.41
C ASN A 61 -2.48 -9.15 12.75
N ARG A 62 -3.20 -8.04 12.65
CA ARG A 62 -3.59 -7.16 13.76
C ARG A 62 -2.47 -6.33 14.40
N ARG A 63 -1.22 -6.52 13.99
CA ARG A 63 -0.07 -5.81 14.55
C ARG A 63 0.40 -4.65 13.68
N ALA A 64 0.99 -3.66 14.31
CA ALA A 64 1.64 -2.55 13.61
C ALA A 64 2.81 -3.07 12.77
N ALA A 65 2.96 -2.54 11.58
CA ALA A 65 4.08 -2.86 10.71
C ALA A 65 4.48 -1.67 9.84
N ILE A 66 5.76 -1.60 9.52
CA ILE A 66 6.34 -0.67 8.56
C ILE A 66 6.87 -1.49 7.39
N PHE A 67 6.43 -1.14 6.19
CA PHE A 67 6.82 -1.77 4.93
C PHE A 67 7.61 -0.77 4.11
N CYS A 68 8.86 -1.10 3.82
CA CYS A 68 9.82 -0.24 3.15
C CYS A 68 10.26 -0.84 1.81
N LEU A 69 10.44 0.03 0.81
CA LEU A 69 10.87 -0.28 -0.55
C LEU A 69 12.07 0.60 -0.92
N GLU A 70 13.06 0.03 -1.60
CA GLU A 70 14.24 0.74 -2.13
C GLU A 70 14.87 1.71 -1.12
N GLU A 71 14.95 3.00 -1.42
CA GLU A 71 15.51 4.04 -0.55
C GLU A 71 14.85 4.06 0.84
N GLY A 72 13.57 3.69 0.93
CA GLY A 72 12.87 3.56 2.21
C GLY A 72 13.47 2.48 3.12
N THR A 73 14.15 1.47 2.56
CA THR A 73 14.85 0.43 3.34
C THR A 73 16.12 0.94 4.00
N GLU A 74 16.71 2.00 3.47
CA GLU A 74 17.90 2.64 4.03
C GLU A 74 17.48 3.72 5.03
N SER A 75 16.51 4.57 4.67
CA SER A 75 16.00 5.63 5.55
C SER A 75 15.34 5.13 6.83
N ILE A 76 14.78 3.92 6.85
CA ILE A 76 14.13 3.39 8.07
C ILE A 76 15.08 3.26 9.26
N GLY A 77 16.40 3.17 9.03
CA GLY A 77 17.40 3.17 10.10
C GLY A 77 17.35 4.42 10.98
N LYS A 78 17.00 5.58 10.42
CA LYS A 78 16.87 6.85 11.17
C LYS A 78 15.86 6.74 12.31
N PHE A 79 14.74 6.06 12.08
CA PHE A 79 13.72 5.88 13.11
C PHE A 79 14.26 5.14 14.33
N PHE A 80 15.07 4.11 14.15
CA PHE A 80 15.67 3.36 15.26
C PHE A 80 16.85 4.08 15.93
N LEU A 81 17.48 5.04 15.23
CA LEU A 81 18.54 5.87 15.80
C LEU A 81 17.96 7.04 16.63
N ASP A 82 16.82 7.58 16.21
CA ASP A 82 16.22 8.75 16.84
C ASP A 82 15.18 8.41 17.92
N SER A 83 14.58 7.21 17.85
CA SER A 83 13.51 6.80 18.75
C SER A 83 13.94 5.67 19.69
N ASP A 84 13.54 5.78 20.94
CA ASP A 84 13.53 4.70 21.95
C ASP A 84 12.31 3.76 21.79
N LEU A 85 11.54 3.93 20.71
CA LEU A 85 10.28 3.26 20.42
C LEU A 85 9.14 3.56 21.41
N THR A 86 9.26 4.63 22.21
CA THR A 86 8.16 5.18 23.00
C THR A 86 7.32 6.10 22.11
N LEU A 87 6.17 5.61 21.62
CA LEU A 87 5.34 6.32 20.66
C LEU A 87 4.03 6.82 21.26
N ASN A 88 3.66 8.06 20.96
CA ASN A 88 2.36 8.62 21.31
C ASN A 88 1.34 8.41 20.16
N LEU A 89 0.39 7.50 20.37
CA LEU A 89 -0.73 7.27 19.46
C LEU A 89 -1.99 7.94 20.04
N ASN A 90 -2.41 9.05 19.44
CA ASN A 90 -3.64 9.78 19.81
C ASN A 90 -3.74 10.11 21.32
N GLY A 91 -2.64 10.57 21.91
CA GLY A 91 -2.56 10.94 23.32
C GLY A 91 -2.20 9.79 24.26
N LYS A 92 -2.04 8.57 23.76
CA LYS A 92 -1.64 7.40 24.55
C LYS A 92 -0.21 7.01 24.25
N ILE A 93 0.62 6.93 25.29
CA ILE A 93 2.01 6.51 25.19
C ILE A 93 2.07 4.98 25.17
N HIS A 94 2.80 4.44 24.20
CA HIS A 94 3.01 3.02 24.03
C HIS A 94 4.50 2.73 23.81
N GLN A 95 5.04 1.76 24.55
CA GLN A 95 6.33 1.18 24.21
C GLN A 95 6.13 0.20 23.04
N PHE A 96 6.77 0.48 21.91
CA PHE A 96 6.79 -0.42 20.77
C PHE A 96 7.94 -1.42 20.89
N GLU A 97 7.66 -2.68 20.54
CA GLU A 97 8.66 -3.74 20.54
C GLU A 97 8.69 -4.43 19.17
N VAL A 98 9.88 -4.52 18.56
CA VAL A 98 10.05 -5.21 17.29
C VAL A 98 9.84 -6.71 17.48
N GLU A 99 8.86 -7.27 16.78
CA GLU A 99 8.63 -8.72 16.75
C GLU A 99 9.51 -9.40 15.69
N SER A 100 9.65 -8.77 14.52
CA SER A 100 10.43 -9.34 13.43
C SER A 100 10.84 -8.29 12.41
N VAL A 101 12.02 -8.47 11.82
CA VAL A 101 12.49 -7.75 10.63
C VAL A 101 12.71 -8.77 9.52
N LYS A 102 12.09 -8.55 8.37
CA LYS A 102 12.27 -9.39 7.18
C LYS A 102 12.79 -8.55 6.03
N ALA A 103 14.05 -8.77 5.67
CA ALA A 103 14.68 -8.17 4.51
C ALA A 103 14.73 -9.19 3.37
N HIS A 104 14.33 -8.78 2.17
CA HIS A 104 14.45 -9.60 0.97
C HIS A 104 14.51 -8.74 -0.28
N LYS A 105 14.82 -9.39 -1.41
CA LYS A 105 14.80 -8.80 -2.74
C LYS A 105 13.62 -9.39 -3.51
N HIS A 106 12.89 -8.56 -4.26
CA HIS A 106 11.76 -9.00 -5.07
C HIS A 106 11.93 -8.53 -6.52
N LEU A 107 11.79 -9.45 -7.48
CA LEU A 107 11.82 -9.12 -8.89
C LEU A 107 10.44 -8.64 -9.32
N ILE A 108 10.29 -7.35 -9.63
CA ILE A 108 9.05 -6.75 -10.13
C ILE A 108 9.17 -6.64 -11.66
N GLN A 109 8.44 -7.48 -12.37
CA GLN A 109 8.44 -7.51 -13.84
C GLN A 109 7.13 -8.06 -14.39
N ILE A 110 6.97 -7.97 -15.71
CA ILE A 110 5.92 -8.68 -16.44
C ILE A 110 6.35 -10.13 -16.70
N TRP A 111 5.46 -11.07 -16.42
CA TRP A 111 5.59 -12.49 -16.62
C TRP A 111 4.69 -12.97 -17.77
N ASN A 112 5.00 -14.14 -18.33
CA ASN A 112 4.16 -14.77 -19.34
C ASN A 112 2.91 -15.45 -18.73
N SER A 113 2.83 -15.53 -17.40
CA SER A 113 1.72 -16.12 -16.66
C SER A 113 1.10 -15.11 -15.71
N ASN A 114 -0.20 -15.18 -15.54
CA ASN A 114 -0.92 -14.38 -14.57
C ASN A 114 -0.71 -14.91 -13.14
N ILE A 115 -0.52 -14.00 -12.19
CA ILE A 115 -0.39 -14.26 -10.76
C ILE A 115 -1.64 -13.73 -10.06
N ARG A 116 -2.16 -14.50 -9.10
CA ARG A 116 -3.36 -14.13 -8.34
C ARG A 116 -3.02 -13.36 -7.08
N TYR A 117 -3.73 -12.26 -6.86
CA TYR A 117 -3.60 -11.40 -5.69
C TYR A 117 -4.96 -11.09 -5.08
N THR A 118 -4.93 -10.72 -3.80
CA THR A 118 -6.00 -9.98 -3.14
C THR A 118 -5.56 -8.53 -2.97
N ILE A 119 -6.49 -7.59 -3.03
CA ILE A 119 -6.29 -6.19 -2.63
C ILE A 119 -7.38 -5.81 -1.63
N ARG A 120 -7.00 -5.13 -0.54
CA ARG A 120 -7.91 -4.76 0.55
C ARG A 120 -7.95 -3.27 0.78
N LYS A 121 -9.15 -2.77 1.11
CA LYS A 121 -9.44 -1.34 1.33
C LYS A 121 -8.91 -0.50 0.18
N TRP A 122 -9.22 -0.89 -1.05
CA TRP A 122 -8.71 -0.22 -2.22
C TRP A 122 -9.53 1.03 -2.52
N LEU A 123 -8.92 2.20 -2.35
CA LEU A 123 -9.45 3.49 -2.80
C LEU A 123 -9.18 3.63 -4.30
N ALA A 124 -10.08 3.06 -5.11
CA ALA A 124 -9.95 3.04 -6.57
C ALA A 124 -10.35 4.35 -7.24
N LEU A 125 -11.36 5.03 -6.69
CA LEU A 125 -12.04 6.13 -7.36
C LEU A 125 -11.59 7.48 -6.80
N ASN A 126 -11.26 8.42 -7.69
CA ASN A 126 -11.27 9.86 -7.38
C ASN A 126 -12.70 10.39 -7.60
N GLN A 127 -12.92 11.70 -7.44
CA GLN A 127 -14.25 12.31 -7.56
C GLN A 127 -14.86 12.07 -8.95
N GLU A 128 -14.11 12.39 -10.00
CA GLU A 128 -14.54 12.23 -11.40
C GLU A 128 -14.81 10.75 -11.76
N ASN A 129 -13.91 9.85 -11.39
CA ASN A 129 -14.08 8.41 -11.63
C ASN A 129 -15.25 7.84 -10.82
N TYR A 130 -15.57 8.41 -9.66
CA TYR A 130 -16.73 7.99 -8.88
C TYR A 130 -18.03 8.36 -9.61
N GLU A 131 -18.13 9.60 -10.09
CA GLU A 131 -19.28 10.07 -10.86
C GLU A 131 -19.48 9.20 -12.12
N PHE A 132 -18.40 8.91 -12.85
CA PHE A 132 -18.48 8.00 -14.00
C PHE A 132 -18.82 6.56 -13.61
N PHE A 133 -18.25 6.03 -12.52
CA PHE A 133 -18.56 4.67 -12.07
C PHE A 133 -20.05 4.51 -11.70
N ASP A 134 -20.66 5.55 -11.15
CA ASP A 134 -22.06 5.55 -10.74
C ASP A 134 -23.03 5.52 -11.93
N THR A 135 -22.64 6.07 -13.08
CA THR A 135 -23.46 6.02 -14.31
C THR A 135 -23.40 4.66 -15.02
N LEU A 136 -22.43 3.81 -14.71
CA LEU A 136 -22.36 2.46 -15.26
C LEU A 136 -23.46 1.59 -14.66
N GLU A 137 -24.18 0.82 -15.49
CA GLU A 137 -25.26 -0.04 -15.02
C GLU A 137 -24.80 -1.49 -14.85
N SER A 138 -24.06 -2.02 -15.83
CA SER A 138 -23.71 -3.43 -15.83
C SER A 138 -22.51 -3.76 -14.95
N VAL A 139 -22.54 -4.96 -14.35
CA VAL A 139 -21.42 -5.52 -13.59
C VAL A 139 -20.16 -5.65 -14.46
N ALA A 140 -20.33 -5.96 -15.75
CA ALA A 140 -19.24 -6.11 -16.69
C ALA A 140 -18.50 -4.78 -16.95
N GLU A 141 -19.25 -3.69 -17.20
CA GLU A 141 -18.68 -2.36 -17.41
C GLU A 141 -17.97 -1.84 -16.15
N LYS A 142 -18.61 -1.97 -14.99
CA LYS A 142 -18.00 -1.60 -13.69
C LYS A 142 -16.70 -2.35 -13.45
N SER A 143 -16.69 -3.65 -13.74
CA SER A 143 -15.49 -4.48 -13.59
C SER A 143 -14.39 -4.06 -14.55
N ALA A 144 -14.69 -3.84 -15.84
CA ALA A 144 -13.73 -3.41 -16.83
C ALA A 144 -13.14 -2.02 -16.51
N PHE A 145 -13.97 -1.09 -16.02
CA PHE A 145 -13.53 0.22 -15.57
C PHE A 145 -12.56 0.13 -14.39
N LEU A 146 -12.93 -0.64 -13.36
CA LEU A 146 -12.06 -0.86 -12.20
C LEU A 146 -10.76 -1.60 -12.58
N GLU A 147 -10.81 -2.56 -13.51
CA GLU A 147 -9.62 -3.23 -14.03
C GLU A 147 -8.64 -2.23 -14.67
N ASN A 148 -9.14 -1.27 -15.44
CA ASN A 148 -8.30 -0.22 -16.04
C ASN A 148 -7.67 0.68 -14.97
N ILE A 149 -8.41 1.06 -13.93
CA ILE A 149 -7.85 1.79 -12.79
C ILE A 149 -6.78 0.94 -12.09
N LEU A 150 -7.01 -0.36 -11.89
CA LEU A 150 -6.03 -1.22 -11.22
C LEU A 150 -4.75 -1.39 -12.04
N LYS A 151 -4.84 -1.47 -13.39
CA LYS A 151 -3.69 -1.43 -14.30
C LYS A 151 -2.91 -0.11 -14.13
N ALA A 152 -3.60 1.02 -14.15
CA ALA A 152 -2.98 2.34 -13.95
C ALA A 152 -2.30 2.45 -12.58
N ASN A 153 -2.88 1.87 -11.54
CA ASN A 153 -2.28 1.84 -10.21
C ASN A 153 -1.02 0.97 -10.16
N ILE A 154 -1.00 -0.18 -10.85
CA ILE A 154 0.20 -1.04 -10.97
C ILE A 154 1.31 -0.30 -11.73
N LEU A 155 0.98 0.38 -12.82
CA LEU A 155 1.94 1.22 -13.56
C LEU A 155 2.48 2.36 -12.70
N SER A 156 1.62 3.02 -11.92
CA SER A 156 2.01 4.09 -11.00
C SER A 156 2.93 3.58 -9.88
N PHE A 157 2.66 2.39 -9.37
CA PHE A 157 3.52 1.69 -8.41
C PHE A 157 4.91 1.42 -9.01
N ALA A 158 4.97 0.80 -10.19
CA ALA A 158 6.24 0.50 -10.86
C ALA A 158 7.04 1.77 -11.16
N LYS A 159 6.39 2.81 -11.72
CA LYS A 159 7.01 4.12 -11.98
C LYS A 159 7.57 4.73 -10.70
N GLY A 160 6.86 4.59 -9.58
CA GLY A 160 7.31 5.05 -8.26
C GLY A 160 8.58 4.37 -7.74
N LEU A 161 8.92 3.20 -8.28
CA LEU A 161 10.16 2.46 -8.03
C LEU A 161 11.19 2.62 -9.17
N ASN A 162 10.96 3.56 -10.09
CA ASN A 162 11.75 3.74 -11.31
C ASN A 162 11.80 2.48 -12.20
N ILE A 163 10.72 1.70 -12.19
CA ILE A 163 10.55 0.51 -13.04
C ILE A 163 9.60 0.87 -14.18
N PHE A 164 10.07 0.66 -15.41
CA PHE A 164 9.31 0.87 -16.63
C PHE A 164 9.16 -0.45 -17.36
N PHE A 165 7.90 -0.84 -17.63
CA PHE A 165 7.61 -2.09 -18.33
C PHE A 165 7.61 -1.88 -19.84
N GLU A 166 8.21 -2.81 -20.57
CA GLU A 166 8.24 -2.81 -22.04
C GLU A 166 7.04 -3.53 -22.67
N LYS A 167 6.33 -4.34 -21.87
CA LYS A 167 5.14 -5.09 -22.29
C LYS A 167 3.89 -4.51 -21.64
N GLN A 168 2.73 -4.90 -22.17
CA GLN A 168 1.44 -4.48 -21.63
C GLN A 168 1.15 -5.15 -20.28
N VAL A 169 0.72 -4.34 -19.31
CA VAL A 169 0.19 -4.86 -18.03
C VAL A 169 -1.21 -5.40 -18.26
N GLU A 170 -1.39 -6.68 -17.93
CA GLU A 170 -2.68 -7.34 -17.88
C GLU A 170 -3.22 -7.27 -16.46
N CYS A 171 -4.53 -7.07 -16.33
CA CYS A 171 -5.22 -7.13 -15.06
C CYS A 171 -6.66 -7.56 -15.28
N LYS A 172 -7.13 -8.52 -14.49
CA LYS A 172 -8.51 -9.00 -14.50
C LYS A 172 -9.03 -9.20 -13.08
N ILE A 173 -10.12 -8.55 -12.73
CA ILE A 173 -10.79 -8.74 -11.44
C ILE A 173 -11.59 -10.04 -11.52
N THR A 174 -11.31 -10.95 -10.60
CA THR A 174 -11.96 -12.26 -10.50
C THR A 174 -13.01 -12.31 -9.40
N ARG A 175 -12.94 -11.38 -8.44
CA ARG A 175 -13.95 -11.17 -7.41
C ARG A 175 -13.88 -9.74 -6.95
N LEU A 176 -15.02 -9.10 -6.81
CA LEU A 176 -15.15 -7.75 -6.27
C LEU A 176 -16.13 -7.79 -5.09
N SER A 177 -15.82 -7.07 -4.01
CA SER A 177 -16.78 -6.88 -2.93
C SER A 177 -17.79 -5.81 -3.29
N GLU A 178 -18.92 -5.80 -2.59
CA GLU A 178 -19.77 -4.60 -2.55
C GLU A 178 -18.94 -3.37 -2.11
N PRO A 179 -19.20 -2.19 -2.69
CA PRO A 179 -18.56 -0.96 -2.29
C PRO A 179 -18.87 -0.65 -0.81
N ARG A 180 -17.88 -0.15 -0.08
CA ARG A 180 -18.06 0.36 1.27
C ARG A 180 -17.55 1.79 1.37
N ILE A 181 -18.13 2.57 2.28
CA ILE A 181 -17.66 3.92 2.57
C ILE A 181 -16.61 3.89 3.68
N THR A 182 -15.56 4.69 3.51
CA THR A 182 -14.57 5.01 4.54
C THR A 182 -14.41 6.52 4.65
N LEU A 183 -13.88 6.98 5.78
CA LEU A 183 -13.37 8.34 5.92
C LEU A 183 -11.86 8.32 5.65
N TYR A 184 -11.41 9.10 4.66
CA TYR A 184 -10.01 9.31 4.38
C TYR A 184 -9.74 10.82 4.36
N LYS A 185 -8.92 11.30 5.30
CA LYS A 185 -8.68 12.74 5.50
C LYS A 185 -9.99 13.56 5.62
N ASN A 186 -10.93 13.06 6.42
CA ASN A 186 -12.27 13.64 6.62
C ASN A 186 -13.17 13.71 5.38
N VAL A 187 -12.80 13.05 4.29
CA VAL A 187 -13.62 12.94 3.07
C VAL A 187 -14.16 11.52 2.97
N LYS A 188 -15.48 11.39 2.75
CA LYS A 188 -16.11 10.10 2.48
C LYS A 188 -15.63 9.60 1.12
N MET A 189 -15.10 8.38 1.08
CA MET A 189 -14.62 7.74 -0.14
C MET A 189 -15.08 6.30 -0.21
N THR A 190 -15.27 5.81 -1.43
CA THR A 190 -15.62 4.42 -1.71
C THR A 190 -14.37 3.55 -1.72
N ILE A 191 -14.42 2.43 -0.99
CA ILE A 191 -13.40 1.39 -0.98
C ILE A 191 -13.95 0.06 -1.46
N PHE A 192 -13.07 -0.70 -2.10
CA PHE A 192 -13.33 -2.05 -2.58
C PHE A 192 -12.35 -3.04 -1.95
N ASP A 193 -12.78 -4.26 -1.74
CA ASP A 193 -11.87 -5.41 -1.65
C ASP A 193 -12.02 -6.21 -2.94
N ALA A 194 -10.90 -6.70 -3.50
CA ALA A 194 -10.94 -7.48 -4.73
C ALA A 194 -9.94 -8.64 -4.72
N GLU A 195 -10.23 -9.66 -5.54
CA GLU A 195 -9.27 -10.64 -6.00
C GLU A 195 -9.03 -10.42 -7.49
N PHE A 196 -7.78 -10.39 -7.92
CA PHE A 196 -7.43 -10.10 -9.31
C PHE A 196 -6.25 -10.95 -9.78
N LEU A 197 -6.16 -11.09 -11.10
CA LEU A 197 -5.05 -11.67 -11.83
C LEU A 197 -4.29 -10.55 -12.51
N THR A 198 -2.96 -10.59 -12.47
CA THR A 198 -2.11 -9.70 -13.26
C THR A 198 -0.84 -10.43 -13.68
N ASN A 199 -0.28 -10.01 -14.81
CA ASN A 199 1.00 -10.51 -15.29
C ASN A 199 2.19 -9.85 -14.58
N VAL A 200 1.98 -8.97 -13.59
CA VAL A 200 3.05 -8.32 -12.82
C VAL A 200 3.30 -9.01 -11.48
N SER A 201 4.56 -9.25 -11.13
CA SER A 201 4.93 -9.65 -9.77
C SER A 201 4.90 -8.46 -8.82
N ILE A 202 4.02 -8.51 -7.82
CA ILE A 202 3.85 -7.49 -6.80
C ILE A 202 4.27 -8.11 -5.46
N PRO A 203 5.17 -7.46 -4.70
CA PRO A 203 5.58 -7.99 -3.40
C PRO A 203 4.42 -7.92 -2.40
N ASP A 204 4.33 -8.93 -1.54
CA ASP A 204 3.34 -8.96 -0.47
C ASP A 204 3.41 -7.67 0.37
N TYR A 205 2.24 -7.13 0.68
CA TYR A 205 1.98 -5.91 1.44
C TYR A 205 2.22 -4.58 0.72
N ALA A 206 2.66 -4.58 -0.54
CA ALA A 206 2.68 -3.35 -1.34
C ALA A 206 1.26 -2.79 -1.51
N GLY A 207 1.11 -1.48 -1.34
CA GLY A 207 -0.16 -0.80 -1.58
C GLY A 207 -0.33 -0.34 -3.03
N LEU A 208 -1.55 -0.37 -3.55
CA LEU A 208 -1.93 0.21 -4.84
C LEU A 208 -3.05 1.24 -4.69
N GLY A 209 -3.06 2.26 -5.54
CA GLY A 209 -4.08 3.31 -5.55
C GLY A 209 -3.84 4.42 -4.53
N LYS A 210 -4.92 5.01 -3.99
CA LYS A 210 -4.84 6.13 -3.05
C LYS A 210 -4.70 5.64 -1.60
N GLY A 211 -4.04 6.43 -0.75
CA GLY A 211 -3.89 6.14 0.68
C GLY A 211 -2.88 5.02 1.02
N VAL A 212 -1.99 4.68 0.07
CA VAL A 212 -1.01 3.59 0.19
C VAL A 212 -0.13 3.70 1.45
N SER A 213 0.31 4.91 1.78
CA SER A 213 1.16 5.16 2.96
C SER A 213 0.49 4.79 4.27
N VAL A 214 -0.84 4.77 4.36
CA VAL A 214 -1.61 4.50 5.59
C VAL A 214 -2.49 3.25 5.46
N GLY A 215 -2.01 2.27 4.70
CA GLY A 215 -2.58 0.91 4.74
C GLY A 215 -3.82 0.69 3.88
N TYR A 216 -4.11 1.58 2.92
CA TYR A 216 -5.10 1.32 1.87
C TYR A 216 -4.47 0.57 0.69
N GLY A 217 -5.32 -0.17 -0.04
CA GLY A 217 -4.98 -0.89 -1.26
C GLY A 217 -3.89 -1.96 -1.07
N VAL A 218 -3.80 -2.56 0.11
CA VAL A 218 -2.75 -3.54 0.42
C VAL A 218 -2.96 -4.80 -0.38
N THR A 219 -1.94 -5.20 -1.12
CA THR A 219 -1.93 -6.42 -1.94
C THR A 219 -1.24 -7.58 -1.25
N VAL A 220 -1.75 -8.79 -1.44
CA VAL A 220 -1.13 -10.04 -0.98
C VAL A 220 -1.36 -11.11 -2.02
N ARG A 221 -0.31 -11.84 -2.40
CA ARG A 221 -0.39 -12.97 -3.33
C ARG A 221 -1.28 -14.05 -2.73
N LYS A 222 -2.25 -14.50 -3.51
CA LYS A 222 -3.09 -15.64 -3.14
C LYS A 222 -2.39 -16.90 -3.62
N LYS A 223 -1.96 -17.74 -2.68
CA LYS A 223 -1.45 -19.08 -3.03
C LYS A 223 -2.59 -19.88 -3.64
N GLU A 224 -2.33 -20.53 -4.77
CA GLU A 224 -3.25 -21.54 -5.27
C GLU A 224 -3.24 -22.69 -4.27
N LYS A 225 -4.44 -23.19 -3.91
CA LYS A 225 -4.49 -24.45 -3.19
C LYS A 225 -4.04 -25.50 -4.20
N GLU A 226 -2.94 -26.18 -3.93
CA GLU A 226 -2.67 -27.45 -4.59
C GLU A 226 -3.86 -28.36 -4.28
N ASN A 227 -4.76 -28.50 -5.25
CA ASN A 227 -5.73 -29.58 -5.21
C ASN A 227 -4.90 -30.84 -5.42
N ASN A 228 -4.49 -31.48 -4.34
CA ASN A 228 -4.05 -32.87 -4.38
C ASN A 228 -5.24 -33.67 -4.95
N LYS A 229 -5.17 -33.95 -6.26
CA LYS A 229 -5.98 -34.98 -6.91
C LYS A 229 -5.34 -36.33 -6.64
#